data_AF-A0A7W7HLR7-F1
#
_entry.id   AF-A0A7W7HLR7-F1
#
_cell.length_a   1.000
_cell.length_b   1.000
_cell.length_c   1.000
_cell.angle_alpha   90.00
_cell.angle_beta   90.00
_cell.angle_gamma   90.00
#
_symmetry.space_group_name_H-M   'P 1'
#
loop_
_entity.id
_entity.type
_entity.pdbx_description
1 polymer ?
#
loop_
_entity_poly.entity_id
_entity_poly.type
_entity_poly.pdbx_seq_one_letter_code
_entity_poly.pdbx_strand_id
1 'polypeptide(L)'
;MGIVVLTTLPLHGRVLCHAEGRTVMSLDEQTELDQLRLRVRASRWATSGPLLIFGLMTVAFAGYLATVDYYFVPAPLFWPLCSLLALFALWGGDRVRRDRTGVGEGRLPYGKAALALLAVVVAGNLVWFYPLMKMLLWPATVLTIMAVGQRNKSLALRSGIIGGVMIGGWFAGSAVTADWYDPLIMGCGGLALTVLGLVERQRERKISG
;
A
#
# COMPACT_ATOMS: atom_id res chain seq x y z
N MET A 1 7.68 -40.48 25.01
CA MET A 1 7.07 -39.14 24.93
C MET A 1 6.13 -39.11 23.74
N GLY A 2 4.87 -38.70 23.96
CA GLY A 2 3.81 -38.66 22.95
C GLY A 2 2.49 -39.17 23.52
N ILE A 3 1.90 -38.42 24.46
CA ILE A 3 0.57 -38.73 25.02
C ILE A 3 -0.47 -38.24 24.01
N VAL A 4 -1.14 -39.20 23.35
CA VAL A 4 -2.33 -38.97 22.53
C VAL A 4 -3.53 -39.04 23.46
N VAL A 5 -4.17 -37.91 23.73
CA VAL A 5 -5.42 -37.87 24.51
C VAL A 5 -6.57 -38.16 23.54
N LEU A 6 -6.99 -39.43 23.46
CA LEU A 6 -8.29 -39.82 22.92
C LEU A 6 -9.36 -39.57 24.00
N THR A 7 -10.11 -38.48 23.88
CA THR A 7 -11.38 -38.35 24.60
C THR A 7 -12.47 -39.07 23.83
N THR A 8 -12.81 -40.27 24.31
CA THR A 8 -13.99 -41.04 23.94
C THR A 8 -15.23 -40.41 24.60
N LEU A 9 -16.04 -39.69 23.81
CA LEU A 9 -17.37 -39.24 24.23
C LEU A 9 -18.42 -40.30 23.82
N PRO A 10 -19.30 -40.74 24.73
CA PRO A 10 -20.27 -41.77 24.42
C PRO A 10 -21.38 -41.22 23.53
N LEU A 11 -21.58 -41.94 22.43
CA LEU A 11 -22.70 -41.87 21.51
C LEU A 11 -24.02 -42.08 22.27
N HIS A 12 -24.77 -41.00 22.48
CA HIS A 12 -26.20 -41.10 22.74
C HIS A 12 -26.94 -40.74 21.45
N GLY A 13 -27.54 -41.77 20.86
CA GLY A 13 -28.27 -41.69 19.60
C GLY A 13 -29.39 -40.67 19.65
N ARG A 14 -29.21 -39.59 18.89
CA ARG A 14 -30.30 -38.94 18.18
C ARG A 14 -29.95 -38.96 16.71
N VAL A 15 -30.60 -39.87 16.00
CA VAL A 15 -30.84 -39.72 14.57
C VAL A 15 -31.76 -38.51 14.44
N LEU A 16 -31.16 -37.32 14.42
CA LEU A 16 -31.81 -36.14 13.89
C LEU A 16 -31.83 -36.34 12.38
N CYS A 17 -32.99 -36.72 11.86
CA CYS A 17 -33.33 -36.44 10.48
C CYS A 17 -33.00 -34.96 10.25
N HIS A 18 -31.88 -34.70 9.57
CA HIS A 18 -31.45 -33.36 9.22
C HIS A 18 -32.35 -32.91 8.09
N ALA A 19 -33.60 -32.60 8.45
CA ALA A 19 -34.52 -31.89 7.60
C ALA A 19 -33.80 -30.62 7.17
N GLU A 20 -33.80 -30.44 5.87
CA GLU A 20 -33.18 -29.41 5.07
C GLU A 20 -33.79 -28.05 5.43
N GLY A 21 -33.51 -27.60 6.65
CA GLY A 21 -33.84 -26.27 7.14
C GLY A 21 -32.91 -25.31 6.45
N ARG A 22 -33.30 -24.85 5.25
CA ARG A 22 -32.96 -23.51 4.79
C ARG A 22 -33.43 -22.57 5.89
N THR A 23 -32.56 -22.27 6.84
CA THR A 23 -32.70 -21.13 7.72
C THR A 23 -32.90 -19.95 6.78
N VAL A 24 -34.14 -19.47 6.74
CA VAL A 24 -34.50 -18.27 6.01
C VAL A 24 -33.79 -17.16 6.75
N MET A 25 -32.53 -16.93 6.34
CA MET A 25 -31.69 -15.86 6.85
C MET A 25 -32.53 -14.60 6.77
N SER A 26 -32.76 -13.99 7.92
CA SER A 26 -33.66 -12.85 7.98
C SER A 26 -33.12 -11.77 7.03
N LEU A 27 -34.00 -11.02 6.38
CA LEU A 27 -33.59 -9.93 5.48
C LEU A 27 -32.61 -8.96 6.18
N ASP A 28 -32.72 -8.82 7.50
CA ASP A 28 -31.83 -8.01 8.32
C ASP A 28 -30.40 -8.60 8.41
N GLU A 29 -30.27 -9.91 8.67
CA GLU A 29 -28.97 -10.59 8.69
C GLU A 29 -28.27 -10.55 7.32
N GLN A 30 -29.02 -10.69 6.22
CA GLN A 30 -28.45 -10.55 4.87
C GLN A 30 -27.93 -9.13 4.63
N THR A 31 -28.69 -8.12 5.06
CA THR A 31 -28.29 -6.71 4.93
C THR A 31 -27.06 -6.40 5.78
N GLU A 32 -26.96 -6.94 7.00
CA GLU A 32 -25.80 -6.78 7.86
C GLU A 32 -24.56 -7.48 7.26
N LEU A 33 -24.72 -8.69 6.71
CA LEU A 33 -23.64 -9.43 6.06
C LEU A 33 -23.11 -8.70 4.83
N ASP A 34 -23.99 -8.09 4.05
CA ASP A 34 -23.62 -7.30 2.89
C ASP A 34 -22.94 -5.98 3.28
N GLN A 35 -23.38 -5.33 4.36
CA GLN A 35 -22.64 -4.19 4.92
C GLN A 35 -21.24 -4.58 5.41
N LEU A 36 -21.09 -5.74 6.05
CA LEU A 36 -19.79 -6.26 6.49
C LEU A 36 -18.89 -6.60 5.30
N ARG A 37 -19.42 -7.23 4.25
CA ARG A 37 -18.70 -7.49 3.00
C ARG A 37 -18.24 -6.20 2.34
N LEU A 38 -19.10 -5.18 2.30
CA LEU A 38 -18.74 -3.86 1.77
C LEU A 38 -17.63 -3.19 2.60
N ARG A 39 -17.68 -3.26 3.93
CA ARG A 39 -16.61 -2.73 4.81
C ARG A 39 -15.29 -3.48 4.64
N VAL A 40 -15.32 -4.81 4.55
CA VAL A 40 -14.13 -5.63 4.31
C VAL A 40 -13.54 -5.34 2.94
N ARG A 41 -14.38 -5.15 1.91
CA ARG A 41 -13.94 -4.81 0.55
C ARG A 41 -13.34 -3.39 0.50
N ALA A 42 -13.88 -2.44 1.26
CA ALA A 42 -13.33 -1.10 1.42
C ALA A 42 -11.98 -1.10 2.15
N SER A 43 -11.83 -1.89 3.22
CA SER A 43 -10.58 -1.97 3.99
C SER A 43 -9.43 -2.60 3.21
N ARG A 44 -9.70 -3.46 2.22
CA ARG A 44 -8.64 -4.14 1.44
C ARG A 44 -7.95 -3.20 0.45
N TRP A 45 -8.71 -2.29 -0.15
CA TRP A 45 -8.19 -1.34 -1.14
C TRP A 45 -7.18 -0.34 -0.56
N ALA A 46 -7.16 -0.18 0.77
CA ALA A 46 -6.17 0.62 1.47
C ALA A 46 -4.72 0.14 1.26
N THR A 47 -4.55 -1.13 0.84
CA THR A 47 -3.25 -1.80 0.73
C THR A 47 -2.69 -1.77 -0.70
N SER A 48 -3.52 -2.08 -1.69
CA SER A 48 -3.09 -2.22 -3.10
C SER A 48 -2.97 -0.88 -3.84
N GLY A 49 -3.81 0.11 -3.49
CA GLY A 49 -3.82 1.43 -4.13
C GLY A 49 -2.48 2.17 -4.05
N PRO A 50 -1.91 2.34 -2.84
CA PRO A 50 -0.63 3.04 -2.68
C PRO A 50 0.52 2.33 -3.41
N LEU A 51 0.60 1.00 -3.32
CA LEU A 51 1.66 0.23 -3.99
C LEU A 51 1.65 0.43 -5.50
N LEU A 52 0.46 0.43 -6.13
CA LEU A 52 0.33 0.66 -7.56
C LEU A 52 0.73 2.08 -7.95
N ILE A 53 0.25 3.08 -7.23
CA ILE A 53 0.50 4.49 -7.59
C ILE A 53 1.97 4.84 -7.38
N PHE A 54 2.55 4.47 -6.23
CA PHE A 54 3.97 4.68 -5.98
C PHE A 54 4.84 3.86 -6.94
N GLY A 55 4.49 2.61 -7.21
CA GLY A 55 5.21 1.78 -8.18
C GLY A 55 5.24 2.39 -9.57
N LEU A 56 4.07 2.81 -10.08
CA LEU A 56 3.94 3.39 -11.41
C LEU A 56 4.68 4.74 -11.52
N MET A 57 4.62 5.57 -10.49
CA MET A 57 5.38 6.82 -10.42
C MET A 57 6.89 6.57 -10.41
N THR A 58 7.37 5.57 -9.65
CA THR A 58 8.79 5.20 -9.63
C THR A 58 9.26 4.68 -10.99
N VAL A 59 8.45 3.89 -11.70
CA VAL A 59 8.78 3.43 -13.07
C VAL A 59 8.83 4.60 -14.05
N ALA A 60 7.84 5.49 -14.00
CA ALA A 60 7.82 6.68 -14.83
C ALA A 60 9.07 7.56 -14.57
N PHE A 61 9.49 7.67 -13.32
CA PHE A 61 10.70 8.38 -12.97
C PHE A 61 11.97 7.70 -13.51
N ALA A 62 12.08 6.38 -13.36
CA ALA A 62 13.20 5.63 -13.91
C ALA A 62 13.33 5.82 -15.43
N GLY A 63 12.20 5.84 -16.15
CA GLY A 63 12.17 6.14 -17.59
C GLY A 63 12.55 7.59 -17.91
N TYR A 64 12.12 8.55 -17.09
CA TYR A 64 12.54 9.95 -17.23
C TYR A 64 14.04 10.11 -16.99
N LEU A 65 14.58 9.48 -15.95
CA LEU A 65 16.01 9.49 -15.61
C LEU A 65 16.88 8.90 -16.73
N ALA A 66 16.37 7.87 -17.41
CA ALA A 66 17.06 7.23 -18.52
C ALA A 66 17.04 8.05 -19.82
N THR A 67 16.12 9.02 -19.96
CA THR A 67 15.90 9.76 -21.21
C THR A 67 16.32 11.23 -21.16
N VAL A 68 16.25 11.86 -19.99
CA VAL A 68 16.55 13.28 -19.82
C VAL A 68 17.82 13.43 -18.99
N ASP A 69 18.86 14.01 -19.59
CA ASP A 69 20.09 14.36 -18.88
C ASP A 69 19.78 15.23 -17.66
N TYR A 70 20.40 14.87 -16.54
CA TYR A 70 20.12 15.29 -15.15
C TYR A 70 20.07 16.80 -14.86
N TYR A 71 20.31 17.66 -15.85
CA TYR A 71 20.51 19.10 -15.68
C TYR A 71 19.23 19.95 -15.66
N PHE A 72 18.09 19.46 -16.14
CA PHE A 72 16.93 20.34 -16.43
C PHE A 72 15.96 20.56 -15.26
N VAL A 73 16.02 19.76 -14.19
CA VAL A 73 15.15 19.91 -13.02
C VAL A 73 16.01 19.90 -11.76
N PRO A 74 15.83 20.85 -10.80
CA PRO A 74 16.50 20.76 -9.52
C PRO A 74 16.06 19.47 -8.82
N ALA A 75 16.94 18.48 -8.92
CA ALA A 75 16.87 17.12 -8.39
C ALA A 75 16.14 16.99 -7.02
N PRO A 76 16.34 17.86 -6.02
CA PRO A 76 15.71 17.68 -4.71
C PRO A 76 14.19 17.91 -4.68
N LEU A 77 13.60 18.64 -5.64
CA LEU A 77 12.15 18.95 -5.62
C LEU A 77 11.30 17.90 -6.33
N PHE A 78 11.90 17.09 -7.21
CA PHE A 78 11.17 16.11 -8.01
C PHE A 78 10.47 15.05 -7.14
N TRP A 79 11.20 14.43 -6.21
CA TRP A 79 10.67 13.38 -5.34
C TRP A 79 9.51 13.85 -4.42
N PRO A 80 9.60 15.03 -3.78
CA PRO A 80 8.47 15.63 -3.07
C PRO A 80 7.25 15.86 -3.97
N LEU A 81 7.46 16.38 -5.18
CA LEU A 81 6.37 16.61 -6.14
C LEU A 81 5.73 15.30 -6.59
N CYS A 82 6.52 14.27 -6.83
CA CYS A 82 6.06 12.94 -7.20
C CYS A 82 5.24 12.29 -6.07
N SER A 83 5.70 12.44 -4.82
CA SER A 83 4.98 11.97 -3.62
C SER A 83 3.66 12.72 -3.43
N LEU A 84 3.67 14.04 -3.66
CA LEU A 84 2.46 14.87 -3.63
C LEU A 84 1.47 14.44 -4.70
N LEU A 85 1.91 14.26 -5.95
CA LEU A 85 1.09 13.76 -7.06
C LEU A 85 0.49 12.39 -6.75
N ALA A 86 1.29 11.47 -6.20
CA ALA A 86 0.82 10.15 -5.80
C ALA A 86 -0.29 10.23 -4.73
N LEU A 87 -0.10 11.08 -3.72
CA LEU A 87 -1.10 11.30 -2.67
C LEU A 87 -2.36 11.99 -3.20
N PHE A 88 -2.20 12.93 -4.13
CA PHE A 88 -3.32 13.61 -4.77
C PHE A 88 -4.13 12.65 -5.64
N ALA A 89 -3.46 11.75 -6.37
CA ALA A 89 -4.10 10.68 -7.12
C ALA A 89 -4.84 9.70 -6.21
N LEU A 90 -4.24 9.32 -5.08
CA LEU A 90 -4.90 8.50 -4.04
C LEU A 90 -6.13 9.21 -3.48
N TRP A 91 -6.01 10.49 -3.16
CA TRP A 91 -7.11 11.30 -2.63
C TRP A 91 -8.26 11.46 -3.63
N GLY A 92 -7.97 11.73 -4.90
CA GLY A 92 -8.96 11.80 -5.96
C GLY A 92 -9.67 10.46 -6.18
N GLY A 93 -8.92 9.35 -6.15
CA GLY A 93 -9.48 8.00 -6.23
C GLY A 93 -10.40 7.65 -5.06
N ASP A 94 -10.05 8.08 -3.85
CA ASP A 94 -10.89 7.92 -2.66
C ASP A 94 -12.18 8.78 -2.77
N ARG A 95 -12.06 10.03 -3.23
CA ARG A 95 -13.20 10.93 -3.41
C ARG A 95 -14.25 10.38 -4.38
N VAL A 96 -13.84 9.98 -5.57
CA VAL A 96 -14.75 9.40 -6.60
C VAL A 96 -15.45 8.15 -6.08
N ARG A 97 -14.81 7.39 -5.18
CA ARG A 97 -15.41 6.20 -4.58
C ARG A 97 -16.44 6.54 -3.52
N ARG A 98 -16.16 7.50 -2.65
CA ARG A 98 -17.11 7.95 -1.64
C ARG A 98 -18.42 8.40 -2.27
N ASP A 99 -18.32 9.15 -3.37
CA ASP A 99 -19.49 9.61 -4.12
C ASP A 99 -20.34 8.45 -4.67
N ARG A 100 -19.71 7.29 -4.96
CA ARG A 100 -20.40 6.10 -5.46
C ARG A 100 -20.93 5.18 -4.38
N THR A 101 -20.28 5.10 -3.22
CA THR A 101 -20.61 4.10 -2.19
C THR A 101 -21.40 4.68 -1.01
N GLY A 102 -21.39 6.00 -0.81
CA GLY A 102 -22.10 6.65 0.30
C GLY A 102 -21.61 6.26 1.70
N VAL A 103 -20.49 5.52 1.80
CA VAL A 103 -19.93 5.07 3.08
C VAL A 103 -19.04 6.18 3.65
N GLY A 104 -19.35 6.63 4.87
CA GLY A 104 -18.62 7.68 5.58
C GLY A 104 -17.12 7.40 5.76
N GLU A 105 -16.34 8.47 5.94
CA GLU A 105 -14.88 8.42 5.99
C GLU A 105 -14.35 7.44 7.04
N GLY A 106 -13.39 6.61 6.66
CA GLY A 106 -12.60 5.84 7.61
C GLY A 106 -11.85 6.75 8.60
N ARG A 107 -11.39 6.15 9.70
CA ARG A 107 -10.79 6.83 10.87
C ARG A 107 -9.62 7.78 10.58
N LEU A 108 -9.00 7.69 9.39
CA LEU A 108 -7.93 8.56 8.92
C LEU A 108 -8.19 8.95 7.45
N PRO A 109 -8.73 10.14 7.17
CA PRO A 109 -8.93 10.60 5.80
C PRO A 109 -7.57 10.82 5.13
N TYR A 110 -7.36 10.23 3.94
CA TYR A 110 -6.15 10.41 3.13
C TYR A 110 -5.78 11.88 2.90
N GLY A 111 -6.77 12.78 2.92
CA GLY A 111 -6.56 14.22 2.86
C GLY A 111 -5.70 14.75 4.02
N LYS A 112 -5.92 14.29 5.26
CA LYS A 112 -5.09 14.69 6.41
C LYS A 112 -3.67 14.13 6.30
N ALA A 113 -3.50 12.92 5.77
CA ALA A 113 -2.18 12.36 5.51
C ALA A 113 -1.45 13.16 4.42
N ALA A 114 -2.14 13.53 3.34
CA ALA A 114 -1.58 14.38 2.29
C ALA A 114 -1.20 15.78 2.81
N LEU A 115 -2.03 16.37 3.69
CA LEU A 115 -1.78 17.68 4.29
C LEU A 115 -0.63 17.63 5.31
N ALA A 116 -0.56 16.57 6.12
CA ALA A 116 0.57 16.34 7.01
C ALA A 116 1.87 16.14 6.21
N LEU A 117 1.80 15.44 5.08
CA LEU A 117 2.96 15.21 4.23
C LEU A 117 3.36 16.47 3.46
N LEU A 118 2.39 17.27 3.00
CA LEU A 118 2.63 18.62 2.48
C LEU A 118 3.32 19.49 3.55
N ALA A 119 2.84 19.47 4.79
CA ALA A 119 3.47 20.19 5.89
C ALA A 119 4.89 19.70 6.16
N VAL A 120 5.14 18.39 6.12
CA VAL A 120 6.49 17.81 6.23
C VAL A 120 7.37 18.17 5.03
N VAL A 121 6.82 18.23 3.82
CA VAL A 121 7.56 18.65 2.61
C VAL A 121 7.94 20.12 2.70
N VAL A 122 7.02 20.98 3.13
CA VAL A 122 7.25 22.42 3.28
C VAL A 122 8.21 22.70 4.43
N ALA A 123 7.96 22.12 5.60
CA ALA A 123 8.84 22.26 6.78
C ALA A 123 10.20 21.61 6.54
N GLY A 124 10.24 20.43 5.92
CA GLY A 124 11.47 19.73 5.56
C GLY A 124 12.28 20.49 4.51
N ASN A 125 11.64 21.10 3.51
CA ASN A 125 12.34 22.01 2.59
C ASN A 125 12.91 23.24 3.32
N LEU A 126 12.22 23.75 4.34
CA LEU A 126 12.68 24.89 5.13
C LEU A 126 13.86 24.55 6.06
N VAL A 127 13.82 23.40 6.72
CA VAL A 127 14.78 23.04 7.77
C VAL A 127 16.00 22.31 7.21
N TRP A 128 15.89 21.60 6.08
CA TRP A 128 16.94 20.70 5.60
C TRP A 128 17.62 21.21 4.34
N PHE A 129 18.35 22.30 4.35
CA PHE A 129 19.22 22.69 3.23
C PHE A 129 20.53 21.87 3.16
N TYR A 130 20.49 20.55 3.41
CA TYR A 130 21.65 19.65 3.29
C TYR A 130 21.47 18.67 2.11
N PRO A 131 22.33 18.71 1.07
CA PRO A 131 22.08 18.02 -0.20
C PRO A 131 22.31 16.51 -0.20
N LEU A 132 23.07 15.95 0.75
CA LEU A 132 23.65 14.59 0.57
C LEU A 132 22.81 13.39 1.06
N MET A 133 21.87 13.57 2.00
CA MET A 133 21.07 12.46 2.55
C MET A 133 19.66 12.34 1.93
N LYS A 134 19.38 13.13 0.88
CA LYS A 134 18.02 13.58 0.55
C LYS A 134 17.22 12.75 -0.46
N MET A 135 17.82 12.02 -1.37
CA MET A 135 17.07 11.58 -2.57
C MET A 135 16.27 10.28 -2.40
N LEU A 136 16.71 9.33 -1.57
CA LEU A 136 16.08 8.00 -1.55
C LEU A 136 15.26 7.66 -0.30
N LEU A 137 15.47 8.36 0.82
CA LEU A 137 14.76 8.03 2.06
C LEU A 137 13.28 8.45 2.03
N TRP A 138 12.88 9.33 1.10
CA TRP A 138 11.57 9.97 1.11
C TRP A 138 10.39 9.01 0.85
N PRO A 139 10.38 8.18 -0.22
CA PRO A 139 9.25 7.28 -0.47
C PRO A 139 9.12 6.22 0.63
N ALA A 140 10.25 5.72 1.12
CA ALA A 140 10.31 4.71 2.18
C ALA A 140 9.78 5.26 3.51
N THR A 141 10.18 6.48 3.90
CA THR A 141 9.69 7.13 5.14
C THR A 141 8.21 7.44 5.05
N VAL A 142 7.74 7.95 3.91
CA VAL A 142 6.31 8.19 3.66
C VAL A 142 5.49 6.91 3.80
N LEU A 143 5.92 5.82 3.14
CA LEU A 143 5.23 4.54 3.24
C LEU A 143 5.29 3.96 4.66
N THR A 144 6.41 4.13 5.36
CA THR A 144 6.57 3.66 6.74
C THR A 144 5.65 4.43 7.68
N ILE A 145 5.56 5.76 7.54
CA ILE A 145 4.64 6.60 8.32
C ILE A 145 3.18 6.21 8.04
N MET A 146 2.80 6.02 6.77
CA MET A 146 1.46 5.53 6.42
C MET A 146 1.19 4.15 7.02
N ALA A 147 2.15 3.23 6.95
CA ALA A 147 1.98 1.87 7.45
C ALA A 147 1.82 1.83 8.97
N VAL A 148 2.61 2.65 9.69
CA VAL A 148 2.48 2.83 11.15
C VAL A 148 1.13 3.45 11.49
N GLY A 149 0.71 4.48 10.75
CA GLY A 149 -0.59 5.13 10.94
C GLY A 149 -1.78 4.21 10.69
N GLN A 150 -1.68 3.30 9.71
CA GLN A 150 -2.71 2.31 9.41
C GLN A 150 -2.68 1.07 10.32
N ARG A 151 -1.69 0.97 11.23
CA ARG A 151 -1.42 -0.22 12.07
C ARG A 151 -1.38 -1.54 11.28
N ASN A 152 -1.05 -1.49 9.99
CA ASN A 152 -1.01 -2.68 9.13
C ASN A 152 0.42 -3.22 9.08
N LYS A 153 0.69 -4.26 9.88
CA LYS A 153 2.01 -4.90 9.96
C LYS A 153 2.49 -5.44 8.61
N SER A 154 1.58 -5.91 7.75
CA SER A 154 1.94 -6.43 6.44
C SER A 154 2.41 -5.33 5.49
N LEU A 155 1.72 -4.18 5.51
CA LEU A 155 2.12 -3.02 4.71
C LEU A 155 3.48 -2.50 5.17
N ALA A 156 3.70 -2.39 6.49
CA ALA A 156 4.93 -1.89 7.08
C ALA A 156 6.14 -2.77 6.72
N LEU A 157 5.96 -4.10 6.77
CA LEU A 157 7.02 -5.03 6.39
C LEU A 157 7.38 -4.89 4.91
N ARG A 158 6.36 -4.85 4.03
CA ARG A 158 6.57 -4.77 2.58
C ARG A 158 7.19 -3.43 2.18
N SER A 159 6.71 -2.32 2.75
CA SER A 159 7.31 -1.00 2.52
C SER A 159 8.72 -0.91 3.08
N GLY A 160 8.99 -1.55 4.23
CA GLY A 160 10.32 -1.63 4.82
C GLY A 160 11.31 -2.39 3.95
N ILE A 161 10.90 -3.54 3.38
CA ILE A 161 11.73 -4.30 2.44
C ILE A 161 12.04 -3.45 1.20
N ILE A 162 11.04 -2.80 0.63
CA ILE A 162 11.22 -1.96 -0.56
C ILE A 162 12.12 -0.77 -0.25
N GLY A 163 11.90 -0.09 0.88
CA GLY A 163 12.77 0.98 1.35
C GLY A 163 14.21 0.51 1.55
N GLY A 164 14.39 -0.67 2.14
CA GLY A 164 15.70 -1.29 2.31
C GLY A 164 16.39 -1.63 1.00
N VAL A 165 15.65 -2.15 0.00
CA VAL A 165 16.18 -2.42 -1.34
C VAL A 165 16.60 -1.14 -2.04
N MET A 166 15.79 -0.08 -1.95
CA MET A 166 16.15 1.22 -2.52
C MET A 166 17.41 1.78 -1.85
N ILE A 167 17.47 1.80 -0.51
CA ILE A 167 18.64 2.27 0.24
C ILE A 167 19.88 1.43 -0.12
N GLY A 168 19.77 0.10 -0.16
CA GLY A 168 20.86 -0.79 -0.54
C GLY A 168 21.33 -0.55 -1.98
N GLY A 169 20.39 -0.33 -2.90
CA GLY A 169 20.68 0.03 -4.29
C GLY A 169 21.46 1.33 -4.43
N TRP A 170 21.17 2.34 -3.59
CA TRP A 170 21.93 3.59 -3.57
C TRP A 170 23.37 3.40 -3.08
N PHE A 171 23.55 2.66 -1.98
CA PHE A 171 24.90 2.34 -1.50
C PHE A 171 25.68 1.55 -2.55
N ALA A 172 25.02 0.62 -3.26
CA ALA A 172 25.63 -0.10 -4.37
C ALA A 172 25.97 0.83 -5.55
N GLY A 173 25.09 1.75 -5.93
CA GLY A 173 25.32 2.73 -6.99
C GLY A 173 26.45 3.70 -6.66
N SER A 174 26.60 4.13 -5.40
CA SER A 174 27.73 4.97 -4.98
C SER A 174 29.09 4.26 -5.11
N ALA A 175 29.11 2.93 -5.10
CA ALA A 175 30.30 2.11 -5.30
C ALA A 175 30.57 1.78 -6.79
N VAL A 176 29.57 1.94 -7.64
CA VAL A 176 29.65 1.64 -9.08
C VAL A 176 29.46 2.95 -9.85
N THR A 177 30.54 3.53 -10.38
CA THR A 177 30.55 4.83 -11.08
C THR A 177 29.83 4.83 -12.44
N ALA A 178 28.87 3.94 -12.66
CA ALA A 178 28.18 3.78 -13.91
C ALA A 178 26.80 4.43 -13.85
N ASP A 179 26.65 5.58 -14.52
CA ASP A 179 25.44 6.42 -14.49
C ASP A 179 24.16 5.71 -14.97
N TRP A 180 24.28 4.59 -15.68
CA TRP A 180 23.15 3.77 -16.15
C TRP A 180 22.57 2.83 -15.08
N TYR A 181 23.25 2.65 -13.94
CA TYR A 181 22.85 1.69 -12.92
C TYR A 181 21.66 2.17 -12.07
N ASP A 182 21.63 3.47 -11.76
CA ASP A 182 20.58 4.12 -10.98
C ASP A 182 19.18 4.03 -11.61
N PRO A 183 18.96 4.37 -12.90
CA PRO A 183 17.64 4.21 -13.52
C PRO A 183 17.19 2.75 -13.56
N LEU A 184 18.13 1.80 -13.67
CA LEU A 184 17.82 0.38 -13.73
C LEU A 184 17.30 -0.14 -12.38
N ILE A 185 17.98 0.19 -11.28
CA ILE A 185 17.52 -0.16 -9.92
C ILE A 185 16.16 0.47 -9.64
N MET A 186 15.99 1.76 -9.92
CA MET A 186 14.72 2.44 -9.69
C MET A 186 13.60 1.84 -10.54
N GLY A 187 13.87 1.54 -11.81
CA GLY A 187 12.92 0.90 -12.71
C GLY A 187 12.48 -0.46 -12.19
N CYS A 188 13.43 -1.31 -11.80
CA CYS A 188 13.15 -2.62 -11.20
C CYS A 188 12.36 -2.49 -9.88
N GLY A 189 12.74 -1.55 -9.00
CA GLY A 189 12.02 -1.30 -7.75
C GLY A 189 10.58 -0.83 -7.96
N GLY A 190 10.37 0.09 -8.92
CA GLY A 190 9.04 0.55 -9.33
C GLY A 190 8.18 -0.55 -9.96
N LEU A 191 8.77 -1.38 -10.82
CA LEU A 191 8.08 -2.53 -11.42
C LEU A 191 7.69 -3.56 -10.35
N ALA A 192 8.59 -3.87 -9.41
CA ALA A 192 8.30 -4.76 -8.31
C ALA A 192 7.12 -4.26 -7.45
N LEU A 193 7.10 -2.97 -7.12
CA LEU A 193 5.98 -2.31 -6.44
C LEU A 193 4.66 -2.44 -7.21
N THR A 194 4.71 -2.19 -8.52
CA THR A 194 3.54 -2.24 -9.38
C THR A 194 2.99 -3.66 -9.50
N VAL A 195 3.86 -4.65 -9.74
CA VAL A 195 3.48 -6.06 -9.82
C VAL A 195 2.92 -6.54 -8.48
N LEU A 196 3.55 -6.19 -7.36
CA LEU A 196 3.06 -6.54 -6.02
C LEU A 196 1.67 -5.94 -5.77
N GLY A 197 1.46 -4.67 -6.16
CA GLY A 197 0.16 -4.02 -6.11
C GLY A 197 -0.90 -4.71 -6.98
N LEU A 198 -0.53 -5.20 -8.17
CA LEU A 198 -1.42 -5.96 -9.06
C LEU A 198 -1.77 -7.33 -8.50
N VAL A 199 -0.79 -8.06 -7.95
CA VAL A 199 -0.99 -9.37 -7.32
C VAL A 199 -1.92 -9.26 -6.13
N GLU A 200 -1.75 -8.25 -5.28
CA GLU A 200 -2.64 -8.01 -4.15
C GLU A 200 -4.06 -7.69 -4.64
N ARG A 201 -4.18 -6.85 -5.68
CA ARG A 201 -5.47 -6.54 -6.31
C ARG A 201 -6.14 -7.78 -6.93
N GLN A 202 -5.39 -8.73 -7.48
CA GLN A 202 -5.94 -9.98 -8.00
C GLN A 202 -6.41 -10.91 -6.87
N ARG A 203 -5.62 -11.02 -5.78
CA ARG A 203 -6.04 -11.77 -4.57
C ARG A 203 -7.34 -11.20 -4.00
N GLU A 204 -7.47 -9.87 -3.98
CA GLU A 204 -8.70 -9.20 -3.54
C GLU A 204 -9.92 -9.59 -4.39
N ARG A 205 -9.76 -9.70 -5.71
CA ARG A 205 -10.83 -10.10 -6.64
C ARG A 205 -11.25 -11.56 -6.46
N LYS A 206 -10.29 -12.47 -6.27
CA LYS A 206 -10.57 -13.91 -6.11
C LYS A 206 -11.34 -14.27 -4.84
N ILE A 207 -11.27 -13.44 -3.80
CA ILE A 207 -12.03 -13.67 -2.55
C ILE A 207 -13.43 -13.02 -2.63
N SER A 208 -13.66 -12.17 -3.64
CA SER A 208 -14.86 -11.36 -3.78
C SER A 208 -15.87 -11.88 -4.81
N GLY A 209 -15.46 -12.81 -5.67
CA GLY A 209 -16.31 -13.52 -6.63
C GLY A 209 -16.36 -14.98 -6.25
#